data_AF-A0AAV5Y7C2-F1
#
_entry.id   AF-A0AAV5Y7C2-F1
#
_cell.length_a   1.000
_cell.length_b   1.000
_cell.length_c   1.000
_cell.angle_alpha   90.00
_cell.angle_beta   90.00
_cell.angle_gamma   90.00
#
_symmetry.space_group_name_H-M   'P 1'
#
loop_
_entity.id
_entity.type
_entity.pdbx_description
1 polymer ?
#
loop_
_entity_poly.entity_id
_entity_poly.type
_entity_poly.pdbx_seq_one_letter_code
_entity_poly.pdbx_strand_id
1 'polypeptide(L)' 'MNVAVRLPNWLGDTVMAVPLLASLRAAHPDARVLAAGPWASLLAGQGLADVLVDYPRRWSGRLRAADTVAAFGPELALLL' A
#
# COMPACT_ATOMS: atom_id res chain seq x y z
N MET A 1 -8.92 -7.19 -9.93
CA MET A 1 -9.33 -6.81 -8.57
C MET A 1 -8.36 -5.79 -8.02
N ASN A 2 -8.84 -4.69 -7.42
CA ASN A 2 -7.98 -3.65 -6.84
C ASN A 2 -7.99 -3.76 -5.31
N VAL A 3 -6.83 -4.00 -4.70
CA VAL A 3 -6.66 -4.15 -3.24
C VAL A 3 -5.82 -3.00 -2.70
N ALA A 4 -6.35 -2.28 -1.72
CA ALA A 4 -5.60 -1.30 -0.94
C ALA A 4 -5.14 -1.94 0.38
N VAL A 5 -3.84 -1.85 0.67
CA VAL A 5 -3.26 -2.25 1.95
C VAL A 5 -2.80 -1.00 2.68
N ARG A 6 -3.41 -0.72 3.82
CA ARG A 6 -2.87 0.27 4.76
C ARG A 6 -1.75 -0.41 5.54
N LEU A 7 -0.53 0.07 5.37
CA LEU A 7 0.65 -0.45 6.05
C LEU A 7 0.71 0.06 7.51
N PRO A 8 1.36 -0.70 8.40
CA PRO A 8 1.63 -0.25 9.76
C PRO A 8 2.40 1.07 9.84
N ASN A 9 2.35 1.73 11.00
CA ASN A 9 3.02 3.03 11.18
C ASN A 9 4.54 2.91 11.39
N TRP A 10 5.01 1.78 11.91
CA TRP A 10 6.41 1.59 12.28
C TRP A 10 7.16 0.83 11.19
N LEU A 11 8.47 1.12 11.07
CA LEU A 11 9.34 0.45 10.11
C LEU A 11 9.34 -1.07 10.32
N GLY A 12 9.53 -1.52 11.56
CA GLY A 12 9.57 -2.95 11.90
C GLY A 12 8.28 -3.67 11.51
N ASP A 13 7.13 -3.10 11.86
CA ASP A 13 5.82 -3.68 11.53
C ASP A 13 5.58 -3.72 10.00
N THR A 14 6.05 -2.70 9.27
CA THR A 14 5.98 -2.68 7.79
C THR A 14 6.82 -3.80 7.19
N VAL A 15 8.01 -4.08 7.74
CA VAL A 15 8.83 -5.23 7.34
C VAL A 15 8.13 -6.55 7.66
N MET A 16 7.48 -6.65 8.83
CA MET A 16 6.71 -7.84 9.24
C MET A 16 5.47 -8.08 8.36
N ALA A 17 4.99 -7.06 7.63
CA ALA A 17 3.90 -7.19 6.67
C ALA A 17 4.33 -7.74 5.29
N VAL A 18 5.64 -7.83 4.99
CA VAL A 18 6.15 -8.32 3.69
C VAL A 18 5.64 -9.72 3.33
N PRO A 19 5.62 -10.72 4.23
CA PRO A 19 5.08 -12.04 3.90
C PRO A 19 3.61 -12.00 3.48
N LEU A 20 2.78 -11.17 4.12
CA LEU A 20 1.38 -11.00 3.74
C LEU A 20 1.26 -10.41 2.32
N LEU A 21 2.05 -9.40 1.99
CA LEU A 21 2.05 -8.81 0.64
C LEU A 21 2.50 -9.82 -0.42
N ALA A 22 3.55 -10.60 -0.11
CA ALA A 22 4.02 -11.66 -1.01
C ALA A 22 2.95 -12.74 -1.23
N SER A 23 2.28 -13.19 -0.17
CA SER A 23 1.17 -14.15 -0.26
C SER A 23 -0.03 -13.58 -1.02
N LEU A 24 -0.36 -12.29 -0.85
CA LEU A 24 -1.41 -11.62 -1.60
C LEU A 24 -1.12 -11.65 -3.11
N ARG A 25 0.12 -11.35 -3.52
CA ARG A 25 0.53 -11.41 -4.94
C ARG A 25 0.53 -12.82 -5.49
N ALA A 26 0.96 -13.80 -4.70
CA ALA A 26 0.96 -15.19 -5.12
C ALA A 26 -0.45 -15.76 -5.30
N ALA A 27 -1.39 -15.41 -4.40
CA ALA A 27 -2.77 -15.88 -4.45
C ALA A 27 -3.62 -15.16 -5.52
N HIS A 28 -3.29 -13.90 -5.80
CA HIS A 28 -4.03 -13.06 -6.76
C HIS A 28 -3.05 -12.37 -7.73
N PRO A 29 -2.47 -13.10 -8.70
CA PRO A 29 -1.45 -12.55 -9.61
C PRO A 29 -1.97 -11.40 -10.48
N ASP A 30 -3.27 -11.41 -10.82
CA ASP A 30 -3.91 -10.36 -11.62
C ASP A 30 -4.47 -9.20 -10.79
N ALA A 31 -4.36 -9.25 -9.45
CA ALA A 31 -4.82 -8.17 -8.60
C ALA A 31 -3.83 -7.02 -8.62
N ARG A 32 -4.35 -5.79 -8.77
CA ARG A 32 -3.55 -4.58 -8.55
C ARG A 32 -3.51 -4.30 -7.05
N VAL A 33 -2.33 -4.02 -6.53
CA VAL A 33 -2.10 -3.78 -5.10
C VAL A 33 -1.57 -2.36 -4.90
N LEU A 34 -2.26 -1.58 -4.09
CA LEU A 34 -1.79 -0.30 -3.58
C LEU A 34 -1.37 -0.48 -2.12
N ALA A 35 -0.15 -0.07 -1.76
CA ALA A 35 0.33 -0.08 -0.38
C ALA A 35 0.52 1.37 0.11
N ALA A 36 -0.15 1.73 1.20
CA ALA A 36 -0.17 3.09 1.71
C ALA A 36 0.27 3.14 3.18
N GLY A 37 1.29 3.93 3.50
CA GLY A 37 1.75 4.11 4.87
C GLY A 37 3.01 4.98 4.98
N PRO A 38 3.50 5.26 6.19
CA PRO A 38 4.65 6.15 6.40
C PRO A 38 5.97 5.63 5.81
N TRP A 39 6.07 4.31 5.60
CA TRP A 39 7.26 3.61 5.10
C TRP A 39 6.98 2.89 3.78
N ALA A 40 5.97 3.30 3.00
CA ALA A 40 5.57 2.62 1.77
C ALA A 40 6.71 2.55 0.75
N SER A 41 7.50 3.62 0.65
CA SER A 41 8.71 3.68 -0.18
C SER A 41 9.75 2.59 0.10
N LEU A 42 9.76 1.97 1.29
CA LEU A 42 10.63 0.82 1.58
C LEU A 42 10.38 -0.36 0.62
N LEU A 43 9.15 -0.50 0.14
CA LEU A 43 8.71 -1.61 -0.72
C LEU A 43 9.00 -1.38 -2.22
N ALA A 44 9.57 -0.22 -2.58
CA ALA A 44 9.85 0.13 -3.96
C ALA A 44 10.78 -0.89 -4.63
N GLY A 45 10.43 -1.30 -5.86
CA GLY A 45 11.24 -2.23 -6.66
C GLY A 45 11.16 -3.71 -6.23
N GLN A 46 10.38 -4.05 -5.20
CA GLN A 46 10.28 -5.44 -4.71
C GLN A 46 9.16 -6.26 -5.37
N GLY A 47 8.33 -5.65 -6.23
CA GLY A 47 7.21 -6.32 -6.89
C GLY A 47 6.01 -6.64 -5.99
N LEU A 48 6.01 -6.14 -4.75
CA LEU A 48 4.99 -6.41 -3.73
C LEU A 48 3.71 -5.57 -3.88
N ALA A 49 3.82 -4.40 -4.52
CA ALA A 49 2.71 -3.50 -4.80
C ALA A 49 2.95 -2.74 -6.11
N ASP A 50 1.87 -2.38 -6.80
CA ASP A 50 1.91 -1.61 -8.05
C ASP A 50 1.90 -0.10 -7.80
N VAL A 51 1.28 0.33 -6.69
CA VAL A 51 1.17 1.74 -6.31
C VAL A 51 1.61 1.88 -4.87
N LEU A 52 2.56 2.80 -4.62
CA LEU A 52 3.03 3.14 -3.29
C LEU A 52 2.57 4.55 -2.93
N VAL A 53 1.95 4.70 -1.77
CA VAL A 53 1.47 5.98 -1.25
C VAL A 53 2.11 6.24 0.10
N ASP A 54 3.17 7.06 0.12
CA ASP A 54 3.74 7.53 1.38
C ASP A 54 2.78 8.49 2.08
N TYR A 55 2.77 8.49 3.41
CA TYR A 55 1.98 9.43 4.19
C TYR A 55 2.70 10.77 4.32
N PRO A 56 2.24 11.82 3.62
CA PRO A 56 2.93 13.09 3.63
C PRO A 56 2.63 13.87 4.92
N ARG A 57 3.63 14.65 5.36
CA ARG A 57 3.53 15.44 6.59
C ARG A 57 2.65 16.69 6.42
N ARG A 58 2.53 17.23 5.20
CA ARG A 58 1.75 18.44 4.89
C ARG A 58 0.30 18.09 4.52
N TRP A 59 -0.65 18.94 4.91
CA TRP A 59 -2.08 18.75 4.66
C TRP A 59 -2.42 18.61 3.16
N SER A 60 -1.86 19.47 2.31
CA SER A 60 -2.04 19.38 0.85
C SER A 60 -1.56 18.05 0.28
N GLY A 61 -0.51 17.46 0.87
CA GLY A 61 -0.07 16.12 0.50
C GLY A 61 -1.10 15.05 0.89
N ARG A 62 -1.76 15.18 2.05
CA ARG A 62 -2.74 14.19 2.52
C ARG A 62 -3.95 14.13 1.59
N LEU A 63 -4.40 15.27 1.08
CA LEU A 63 -5.45 15.33 0.06
C LEU A 63 -5.02 14.58 -1.20
N ARG A 64 -3.80 14.84 -1.71
CA ARG A 64 -3.27 14.10 -2.87
C ARG A 64 -3.16 12.60 -2.63
N ALA A 65 -2.74 12.18 -1.44
CA ALA A 65 -2.68 10.77 -1.06
C ALA A 65 -4.08 10.15 -1.09
N ALA A 66 -5.09 10.85 -0.56
CA ALA A 66 -6.48 10.43 -0.62
C ALA A 66 -7.00 10.36 -2.07
N ASP A 67 -6.68 11.35 -2.90
CA ASP A 67 -7.03 11.38 -4.33
C ASP A 67 -6.43 10.17 -5.07
N THR A 68 -5.17 9.82 -4.79
CA THR A 68 -4.53 8.62 -5.36
C THR A 68 -5.25 7.34 -4.96
N VAL A 69 -5.62 7.19 -3.68
CA VAL A 69 -6.37 6.01 -3.22
C VAL A 69 -7.77 5.98 -3.83
N ALA A 70 -8.45 7.11 -3.94
CA ALA A 70 -9.77 7.21 -4.56
C ALA A 70 -9.72 6.86 -6.06
N ALA A 71 -8.75 7.41 -6.80
CA ALA A 71 -8.56 7.13 -8.22
C ALA A 71 -8.14 5.67 -8.49
N PHE A 72 -7.45 5.03 -7.54
CA PHE A 72 -7.13 3.61 -7.62
C PHE A 72 -8.39 2.73 -7.56
N GLY A 73 -9.48 3.20 -6.94
CA GLY A 73 -10.75 2.48 -6.86
C GLY A 73 -10.63 1.09 -6.22
N PRO A 74 -10.16 0.98 -4.95
CA PRO A 74 -10.02 -0.30 -4.29
C PRO A 74 -11.39 -0.95 -4.04
N GLU A 75 -11.50 -2.24 -4.38
CA GLU A 75 -12.67 -3.08 -4.11
C GLU A 75 -12.55 -3.77 -2.75
N LEU A 76 -11.32 -3.95 -2.26
CA LEU A 76 -10.99 -4.50 -0.95
C LEU A 76 -9.93 -3.63 -0.28
N ALA A 77 -10.11 -3.38 1.02
CA ALA A 77 -9.11 -2.74 1.87
C ALA A 77 -8.66 -3.69 2.99
N LEU A 78 -7.36 -3.89 3.12
CA LEU A 78 -6.72 -4.59 4.24
C LEU A 78 -6.07 -3.53 5.14
N LEU A 79 -6.45 -3.50 6.42
CA LEU A 79 -5.88 -2.59 7.41
C LEU A 79 -4.93 -3.36 8.32
N LEU A 80 -3.64 -3.03 8.24
CA LEU A 80 -2.56 -3.56 9.07
C LEU A 80 -2.07 -2.50 10.06
#